data_AF-A0A950FHQ8-F1
#
_entry.id   AF-A0A950FHQ8-F1
#
_cell.length_a   1.000
_cell.length_b   1.000
_cell.length_c   1.000
_cell.angle_alpha   90.00
_cell.angle_beta   90.00
_cell.angle_gamma   90.00
#
_symmetry.space_group_name_H-M   'P 1'
#
loop_
_entity.id
_entity.type
_entity.pdbx_description
1 polymer ?
#
loop_
_entity_poly.entity_id
_entity_poly.type
_entity_poly.pdbx_seq_one_letter_code
_entity_poly.pdbx_strand_id
1 'polypeptide(L)'
;MAGGARLGPLRVPLVWNAKDGQITFVFLFGSALGPFTRKFIDYLYEQGACDQAMRDTDWVEYGAELLSGRISMQDYDRRKTIIAEFFRHKTKAELFEAARERTLLIAPVSTIDDVLLNPHFIAREYWQRLTHPQTGATMLYPGPFARFSAKPIRFRYPPPAVGEHNREVLMGELKMSEGELAELQKQGII
;
A
#
# COMPACT_ATOMS: atom_id res chain seq x y z
N MET A 1 11.69 -6.13 13.95
CA MET A 1 10.99 -6.06 12.66
C MET A 1 9.92 -5.00 12.77
N ALA A 2 10.03 -3.92 11.99
CA ALA A 2 8.93 -2.97 11.82
C ALA A 2 7.77 -3.68 11.08
N GLY A 3 6.52 -3.33 11.39
CA GLY A 3 5.35 -3.89 10.71
C GLY A 3 4.89 -5.26 11.23
N GLY A 4 4.87 -5.49 12.54
CA GLY A 4 4.29 -6.70 13.14
C GLY A 4 3.24 -6.36 14.20
N ALA A 5 2.32 -7.27 14.45
CA ALA A 5 1.31 -7.16 15.51
C ALA A 5 1.63 -8.13 16.66
N ARG A 6 1.24 -7.74 17.89
CA ARG A 6 1.17 -8.67 19.03
C ARG A 6 -0.29 -9.04 19.26
N LEU A 7 -0.58 -10.34 19.26
CA LEU A 7 -1.90 -10.88 19.59
C LEU A 7 -1.72 -11.81 20.78
N GLY A 8 -1.89 -11.26 21.99
CA GLY A 8 -1.54 -11.95 23.23
C GLY A 8 -0.07 -12.42 23.21
N PRO A 9 0.22 -13.73 23.38
CA PRO A 9 1.58 -14.25 23.34
C PRO A 9 2.18 -14.32 21.92
N LEU A 10 1.37 -14.16 20.87
CA LEU A 10 1.81 -14.34 19.49
C LEU A 10 2.47 -13.08 18.94
N ARG A 11 3.66 -13.26 18.34
CA ARG A 11 4.31 -12.26 17.51
C ARG A 11 4.06 -12.57 16.04
N VAL A 12 3.25 -11.74 15.40
CA VAL A 12 2.82 -11.90 14.01
C VAL A 12 3.58 -10.89 13.14
N PRO A 13 4.58 -11.30 12.36
CA PRO A 13 5.17 -10.43 11.35
C PRO A 13 4.16 -10.19 10.23
N LEU A 14 3.98 -8.93 9.81
CA LEU A 14 3.18 -8.60 8.63
C LEU A 14 4.06 -8.27 7.43
N VAL A 15 5.33 -7.92 7.66
CA VAL A 15 6.32 -7.62 6.62
C VAL A 15 7.39 -8.71 6.61
N TRP A 16 7.66 -9.24 5.42
CA TRP A 16 8.60 -10.34 5.18
C TRP A 16 9.58 -9.97 4.07
N ASN A 17 10.79 -10.53 4.13
CA ASN A 17 11.81 -10.29 3.12
C ASN A 17 11.61 -11.24 1.94
N ALA A 18 11.46 -10.67 0.76
CA ALA A 18 11.55 -11.36 -0.52
C ALA A 18 12.99 -11.26 -1.07
N LYS A 19 13.25 -11.89 -2.22
CA LYS A 19 14.56 -11.88 -2.89
C LYS A 19 15.05 -10.47 -3.25
N ASP A 20 14.12 -9.58 -3.63
CA ASP A 20 14.37 -8.24 -4.20
C ASP A 20 13.65 -7.12 -3.42
N GLY A 21 13.32 -7.35 -2.15
CA GLY A 21 12.70 -6.34 -1.29
C GLY A 21 11.82 -6.94 -0.22
N GLN A 22 10.67 -6.31 0.04
CA GLN A 22 9.74 -6.73 1.07
C GLN A 22 8.35 -6.98 0.50
N ILE A 23 7.62 -7.88 1.13
CA ILE A 23 6.20 -8.14 0.90
C ILE A 23 5.43 -8.03 2.21
N THR A 24 4.15 -7.74 2.12
CA THR A 24 3.21 -8.01 3.20
C THR A 24 2.67 -9.41 3.05
N PHE A 25 2.64 -10.15 4.16
CA PHE A 25 1.97 -11.44 4.24
C PHE A 25 1.44 -11.63 5.65
N VAL A 26 0.19 -12.07 5.75
CA VAL A 26 -0.50 -12.24 7.02
C VAL A 26 -0.58 -13.74 7.34
N PHE A 27 0.33 -14.23 8.18
CA PHE A 27 0.26 -15.59 8.70
C PHE A 27 -0.63 -15.63 9.94
N LEU A 28 -1.94 -15.83 9.73
CA LEU A 28 -2.95 -15.93 10.77
C LEU A 28 -3.87 -17.13 10.54
N PHE A 29 -4.71 -17.42 11.52
CA PHE A 29 -5.51 -18.63 11.62
C PHE A 29 -6.87 -18.30 12.23
N GLY A 30 -7.74 -19.31 12.35
CA GLY A 30 -9.14 -19.13 12.76
C GLY A 30 -10.08 -19.09 11.56
N SER A 31 -11.38 -19.07 11.82
CA SER A 31 -12.42 -19.23 10.77
C SER A 31 -12.32 -18.20 9.64
N ALA A 32 -11.91 -16.95 9.94
CA ALA A 32 -11.79 -15.88 8.96
C ALA A 32 -10.54 -15.98 8.06
N LEU A 33 -9.41 -16.48 8.59
CA LEU A 33 -8.09 -16.40 7.91
C LEU A 33 -7.47 -17.76 7.62
N GLY A 34 -7.86 -18.80 8.35
CA GLY A 34 -7.41 -20.18 8.18
C GLY A 34 -7.54 -20.71 6.74
N PRO A 35 -8.64 -20.45 6.02
CA PRO A 35 -8.76 -20.86 4.61
C PRO A 35 -7.70 -20.23 3.69
N PHE A 36 -7.32 -18.97 3.93
CA PHE A 36 -6.27 -18.30 3.15
C PHE A 36 -4.88 -18.82 3.49
N THR A 37 -4.64 -19.10 4.78
CA THR A 37 -3.41 -19.77 5.22
C THR A 37 -3.29 -21.15 4.62
N ARG A 38 -4.36 -21.95 4.60
CA ARG A 38 -4.39 -23.25 3.92
C ARG A 38 -3.96 -23.14 2.46
N LYS A 39 -4.56 -22.22 1.69
CA LYS A 39 -4.18 -21.99 0.28
C LYS A 39 -2.70 -21.65 0.11
N PHE A 40 -2.15 -20.82 1.00
CA PHE A 40 -0.74 -20.48 0.96
C PHE A 40 0.15 -21.69 1.28
N ILE A 41 -0.24 -22.50 2.25
CA ILE A 41 0.53 -23.70 2.64
C ILE A 41 0.44 -24.79 1.58
N ASP A 42 -0.70 -24.94 0.89
CA ASP A 42 -0.81 -25.81 -0.29
C ASP A 42 0.19 -25.38 -1.37
N TYR A 43 0.27 -24.07 -1.65
CA TYR A 43 1.29 -23.52 -2.56
C TYR A 43 2.72 -23.81 -2.06
N LEU A 44 2.98 -23.64 -0.76
CA LEU A 44 4.28 -23.92 -0.16
C LEU A 44 4.68 -25.40 -0.32
N TYR A 45 3.72 -26.31 -0.13
CA TYR A 45 3.89 -27.75 -0.31
C TYR A 45 4.12 -28.13 -1.79
N GLU A 46 3.35 -27.56 -2.71
CA GLU A 46 3.54 -27.75 -4.16
C GLU A 46 4.94 -27.30 -4.63
N GLN A 47 5.52 -26.29 -3.97
CA GLN A 47 6.88 -25.82 -4.22
C GLN A 47 7.95 -26.65 -3.49
N GLY A 48 7.56 -27.70 -2.75
CA GLY A 48 8.47 -28.56 -1.97
C GLY A 48 9.07 -27.87 -0.75
N ALA A 49 8.49 -26.76 -0.28
CA ALA A 49 9.06 -25.94 0.79
C ALA A 49 8.54 -26.30 2.19
N CYS A 50 7.48 -27.10 2.30
CA CYS A 50 7.04 -27.67 3.58
C CYS A 50 6.65 -29.14 3.47
N ASP A 51 6.57 -29.82 4.61
CA ASP A 51 6.15 -31.22 4.68
C ASP A 51 4.62 -31.38 4.64
N GLN A 52 4.17 -32.63 4.48
CA GLN A 52 2.74 -32.97 4.45
C GLN A 52 2.05 -32.68 5.80
N ALA A 53 2.75 -32.83 6.93
CA ALA A 53 2.18 -32.55 8.24
C ALA A 53 1.81 -31.06 8.40
N MET A 54 2.64 -30.15 7.86
CA MET A 54 2.33 -28.73 7.79
C MET A 54 1.14 -28.46 6.87
N ARG A 55 1.09 -29.10 5.70
CA ARG A 55 -0.04 -28.99 4.77
C ARG A 55 -1.37 -29.40 5.39
N ASP A 56 -1.39 -30.54 6.06
CA ASP A 56 -2.61 -31.16 6.59
C ASP A 56 -3.05 -30.55 7.92
N THR A 57 -2.33 -29.54 8.44
CA THR A 57 -2.70 -28.81 9.65
C THR A 57 -4.08 -28.13 9.50
N ASP A 58 -4.91 -28.23 10.55
CA ASP A 58 -6.15 -27.48 10.60
C ASP A 58 -5.90 -26.01 10.95
N TRP A 59 -5.73 -25.18 9.92
CA TRP A 59 -5.48 -23.75 10.08
C TRP A 59 -6.66 -22.94 10.66
N VAL A 60 -7.84 -23.55 10.82
CA VAL A 60 -8.95 -22.92 11.56
C VAL A 60 -8.75 -23.14 13.06
N GLU A 61 -8.49 -24.38 13.49
CA GLU A 61 -8.32 -24.72 14.91
C GLU A 61 -6.91 -24.41 15.46
N TYR A 62 -5.90 -24.30 14.60
CA TYR A 62 -4.49 -24.10 14.96
C TYR A 62 -4.27 -22.97 15.97
N GLY A 63 -5.03 -21.88 15.84
CA GLY A 63 -4.96 -20.77 16.80
C GLY A 63 -5.42 -21.13 18.21
N ALA A 64 -6.52 -21.86 18.33
CA ALA A 64 -7.02 -22.35 19.62
C ALA A 64 -6.06 -23.38 20.22
N GLU A 65 -5.48 -24.25 19.39
CA GLU A 65 -4.48 -25.24 19.82
C GLU A 65 -3.16 -24.59 20.30
N LEU A 66 -2.72 -23.51 19.65
CA LEU A 66 -1.58 -22.72 20.10
C LEU A 66 -1.85 -22.03 21.44
N LEU A 67 -3.02 -21.38 21.59
CA LEU A 67 -3.36 -20.63 22.79
C LEU A 67 -3.64 -21.54 24.00
N SER A 68 -4.19 -22.73 23.75
CA SER A 68 -4.37 -23.76 24.79
C SER A 68 -3.09 -24.50 25.17
N GLY A 69 -2.00 -24.32 24.40
CA GLY A 69 -0.73 -25.00 24.62
C GLY A 69 -0.68 -26.43 24.10
N ARG A 70 -1.73 -26.92 23.41
CA ARG A 70 -1.70 -28.22 22.72
C ARG A 70 -0.64 -28.23 21.61
N ILE A 71 -0.48 -27.11 20.92
CA ILE A 71 0.65 -26.83 20.04
C ILE A 71 1.55 -25.80 20.73
N SER A 72 2.85 -26.06 20.75
CA SER A 72 3.81 -25.16 21.38
C SER A 72 4.03 -23.90 20.54
N MET A 73 4.33 -22.78 21.20
CA MET A 73 4.74 -21.54 20.50
C MET A 73 5.99 -21.74 19.64
N GLN A 74 6.85 -22.71 19.98
CA GLN A 74 8.02 -23.06 19.18
C GLN A 74 7.64 -23.64 17.81
N ASP A 75 6.51 -24.36 17.69
CA ASP A 75 6.03 -24.82 16.39
C ASP A 75 5.64 -23.65 15.49
N TYR A 76 4.99 -22.62 16.06
CA TYR A 76 4.67 -21.40 15.33
C TYR A 76 5.94 -20.67 14.83
N ASP A 77 6.96 -20.56 15.68
CA ASP A 77 8.25 -19.98 15.28
C ASP A 77 8.96 -20.81 14.20
N ARG A 78 8.96 -22.14 14.32
CA ARG A 78 9.50 -23.06 13.29
C ARG A 78 8.82 -22.86 11.94
N ARG A 79 7.48 -22.80 11.91
CA ARG A 79 6.71 -22.61 10.67
C ARG A 79 6.98 -21.24 10.04
N LYS A 80 7.10 -20.18 10.85
CA LYS A 80 7.51 -18.87 10.34
C LYS A 80 8.89 -18.90 9.71
N THR A 81 9.85 -19.64 10.26
CA THR A 81 11.18 -19.77 9.66
C THR A 81 11.12 -20.42 8.28
N ILE A 82 10.34 -21.49 8.12
CA ILE A 82 10.12 -22.15 6.82
C ILE A 82 9.52 -21.16 5.80
N ILE A 83 8.49 -20.42 6.21
CA ILE A 83 7.82 -19.42 5.37
C ILE A 83 8.77 -18.28 4.98
N ALA A 84 9.56 -17.77 5.94
CA ALA A 84 10.54 -16.72 5.69
C ALA A 84 11.60 -17.17 4.67
N GLU A 85 12.10 -18.41 4.79
CA GLU A 85 13.10 -18.92 3.86
C GLU A 85 12.53 -19.11 2.45
N PHE A 86 11.29 -19.56 2.33
CA PHE A 86 10.62 -19.62 1.04
C PHE A 86 10.52 -18.25 0.35
N PHE A 87 10.09 -17.21 1.09
CA PHE A 87 9.97 -15.86 0.52
C PHE A 87 11.31 -15.29 0.06
N ARG A 88 12.40 -15.55 0.77
CA ARG A 88 13.75 -15.06 0.39
C ARG A 88 14.22 -15.58 -0.97
N HIS A 89 13.65 -16.67 -1.47
CA HIS A 89 13.99 -17.25 -2.77
C HIS A 89 13.10 -16.75 -3.92
N LYS A 90 12.04 -15.99 -3.64
CA LYS A 90 11.08 -15.50 -4.63
C LYS A 90 11.13 -13.97 -4.73
N THR A 91 10.95 -13.43 -5.92
CA THR A 91 10.82 -11.98 -6.12
C THR A 91 9.44 -11.49 -5.67
N LYS A 92 9.33 -10.19 -5.36
CA LYS A 92 8.05 -9.51 -5.09
C LYS A 92 7.03 -9.77 -6.20
N ALA A 93 7.46 -9.72 -7.45
CA ALA A 93 6.60 -9.93 -8.62
C ALA A 93 6.09 -11.38 -8.70
N GLU A 94 6.96 -12.38 -8.54
CA GLU A 94 6.55 -13.80 -8.52
C GLU A 94 5.53 -14.09 -7.41
N LEU A 95 5.75 -13.52 -6.22
CA LEU A 95 4.85 -13.68 -5.09
C LEU A 95 3.50 -12.99 -5.32
N PHE A 96 3.50 -11.81 -5.95
CA PHE A 96 2.28 -11.07 -6.26
C PHE A 96 1.43 -11.75 -7.34
N GLU A 97 2.06 -12.30 -8.38
CA GLU A 97 1.33 -13.08 -9.39
C GLU A 97 0.74 -14.36 -8.79
N ALA A 98 1.51 -15.11 -7.99
CA ALA A 98 0.98 -16.27 -7.25
C ALA A 98 -0.19 -15.86 -6.35
N ALA A 99 -0.13 -14.68 -5.72
CA ALA A 99 -1.22 -14.17 -4.90
C ALA A 99 -2.50 -13.91 -5.70
N ARG A 100 -2.39 -13.33 -6.90
CA ARG A 100 -3.53 -13.10 -7.80
C ARG A 100 -4.14 -14.41 -8.27
N GLU A 101 -3.33 -15.35 -8.73
CA GLU A 101 -3.80 -16.63 -9.27
C GLU A 101 -4.47 -17.51 -8.22
N ARG A 102 -3.92 -17.51 -6.99
CA ARG A 102 -4.33 -18.45 -5.93
C ARG A 102 -5.15 -17.79 -4.83
N THR A 103 -5.46 -16.50 -4.96
CA THR A 103 -6.16 -15.71 -3.93
C THR A 103 -5.41 -15.74 -2.59
N LEU A 104 -4.10 -15.45 -2.62
CA LEU A 104 -3.28 -15.38 -1.41
C LEU A 104 -3.26 -13.94 -0.86
N LEU A 105 -3.10 -13.81 0.45
CA LEU A 105 -2.99 -12.52 1.13
C LEU A 105 -1.54 -12.01 1.13
N ILE A 106 -0.99 -11.82 -0.06
CA ILE A 106 0.38 -11.33 -0.28
C ILE A 106 0.33 -10.08 -1.17
N ALA A 107 1.05 -9.03 -0.79
CA ALA A 107 1.23 -7.85 -1.63
C ALA A 107 2.66 -7.31 -1.53
N PRO A 108 3.21 -6.70 -2.60
CA PRO A 108 4.55 -6.10 -2.55
C PRO A 108 4.56 -4.84 -1.69
N VAL A 109 5.58 -4.67 -0.86
CA VAL A 109 5.91 -3.36 -0.28
C VAL A 109 6.61 -2.58 -1.37
N SER A 110 5.86 -1.66 -1.99
CA SER A 110 6.29 -0.96 -3.20
C SER A 110 7.20 0.23 -2.88
N THR A 111 8.30 0.36 -3.60
CA THR A 111 9.11 1.57 -3.64
C THR A 111 8.44 2.64 -4.51
N ILE A 112 9.00 3.87 -4.53
CA ILE A 112 8.53 4.91 -5.44
C ILE A 112 8.67 4.45 -6.90
N ASP A 113 9.77 3.81 -7.26
CA ASP A 113 10.00 3.31 -8.62
C ASP A 113 8.99 2.21 -8.99
N ASP A 114 8.71 1.28 -8.07
CA ASP A 114 7.68 0.24 -8.27
C ASP A 114 6.31 0.86 -8.56
N VAL A 115 5.97 1.96 -7.85
CA VAL A 115 4.70 2.67 -8.00
C VAL A 115 4.65 3.42 -9.32
N LEU A 116 5.71 4.15 -9.69
CA LEU A 116 5.77 4.90 -10.95
C LEU A 116 5.68 3.97 -12.17
N LEU A 117 6.31 2.80 -12.10
CA LEU A 117 6.37 1.81 -13.18
C LEU A 117 5.24 0.77 -13.13
N ASN A 118 4.29 0.89 -12.19
CA ASN A 118 3.25 -0.11 -12.02
C ASN A 118 2.34 -0.22 -13.28
N PRO A 119 2.18 -1.42 -13.87
CA PRO A 119 1.37 -1.61 -15.07
C PRO A 119 -0.09 -1.13 -14.93
N HIS A 120 -0.67 -1.24 -13.73
CA HIS A 120 -2.03 -0.79 -13.47
C HIS A 120 -2.16 0.74 -13.51
N PHE A 121 -1.17 1.49 -13.00
CA PHE A 121 -1.18 2.96 -13.08
C PHE A 121 -0.91 3.45 -14.50
N ILE A 122 -0.02 2.77 -15.24
CA ILE A 122 0.25 3.07 -16.65
C ILE A 122 -1.00 2.84 -17.50
N ALA A 123 -1.63 1.66 -17.40
CA ALA A 123 -2.84 1.32 -18.15
C ALA A 123 -4.04 2.24 -17.86
N ARG A 124 -4.01 2.95 -16.73
CA ARG A 124 -5.06 3.89 -16.32
C ARG A 124 -4.72 5.35 -16.62
N GLU A 125 -3.58 5.61 -17.26
CA GLU A 125 -3.06 6.96 -17.51
C GLU A 125 -3.04 7.80 -16.21
N TYR A 126 -2.70 7.15 -15.09
CA TYR A 126 -2.82 7.76 -13.77
C TYR A 126 -1.87 8.95 -13.61
N TRP A 127 -0.64 8.84 -14.10
CA TRP A 127 0.35 9.91 -13.97
C TRP A 127 0.09 11.02 -14.98
N GLN A 128 -0.02 12.26 -14.50
CA GLN A 128 -0.24 13.45 -15.31
C GLN A 128 1.07 14.22 -15.45
N ARG A 129 1.45 14.57 -16.68
CA ARG A 129 2.61 15.44 -16.93
C ARG A 129 2.17 16.90 -16.83
N LEU A 130 2.66 17.62 -15.83
CA LEU A 130 2.38 19.05 -15.65
C LEU A 130 3.68 19.84 -15.62
N THR A 131 3.64 21.03 -16.21
CA THR A 131 4.72 22.02 -16.15
C THR A 131 4.48 22.94 -14.97
N HIS A 132 5.44 23.01 -14.06
CA HIS A 132 5.34 23.83 -12.87
C HIS A 132 5.55 25.32 -13.22
N PRO A 133 4.59 26.22 -12.92
CA PRO A 133 4.63 27.60 -13.42
C PRO A 133 5.86 28.39 -13.01
N GLN A 134 6.34 28.23 -11.77
CA GLN A 134 7.48 29.02 -11.30
C GLN A 134 8.85 28.49 -11.79
N THR A 135 8.95 27.20 -12.12
CA THR A 135 10.25 26.59 -12.45
C THR A 135 10.38 26.19 -13.91
N GLY A 136 9.27 26.15 -14.66
CA GLY A 136 9.22 25.64 -16.04
C GLY A 136 9.51 24.14 -16.15
N ALA A 137 9.77 23.45 -15.03
CA ALA A 137 10.07 22.03 -15.04
C ALA A 137 8.80 21.21 -15.29
N THR A 138 8.90 20.22 -16.17
CA THR A 138 7.82 19.24 -16.39
C THR A 138 8.05 18.01 -15.54
N MET A 139 7.08 17.64 -14.71
CA MET A 139 7.17 16.49 -13.81
C MET A 139 5.86 15.68 -13.78
N LEU A 140 5.94 14.46 -13.25
CA LEU A 140 4.79 13.59 -13.07
C LEU A 140 4.07 13.94 -11.77
N TYR A 141 2.78 14.24 -11.89
CA TYR A 141 1.87 14.43 -10.78
C TYR A 141 0.91 13.25 -10.67
N PRO A 142 0.46 12.89 -9.46
CA PRO A 142 -0.66 11.98 -9.28
C PRO A 142 -1.90 12.50 -10.01
N GLY A 143 -2.54 11.62 -10.78
CA GLY A 143 -3.81 11.94 -11.41
C GLY A 143 -4.99 11.93 -10.43
N PRO A 144 -6.22 12.06 -10.97
CA PRO A 144 -7.41 11.92 -10.16
C PRO A 144 -7.47 10.62 -9.36
N PHE A 145 -7.80 10.71 -8.07
CA PHE A 145 -7.97 9.54 -7.20
C PHE A 145 -9.15 8.63 -7.63
N ALA A 146 -10.08 9.17 -8.42
CA ALA A 146 -11.23 8.45 -8.95
C ALA A 146 -11.54 8.86 -10.41
N ARG A 147 -12.08 7.92 -11.18
CA ARG A 147 -12.54 8.14 -12.56
C ARG A 147 -14.06 8.13 -12.60
N PHE A 148 -14.65 9.31 -12.73
CA PHE A 148 -16.10 9.47 -12.91
C PHE A 148 -16.45 9.55 -14.40
N SER A 149 -17.43 8.77 -14.84
CA SER A 149 -17.86 8.73 -16.24
C SER A 149 -18.56 10.02 -16.69
N ALA A 150 -19.45 10.58 -15.85
CA ALA A 150 -20.24 11.76 -16.20
C ALA A 150 -19.52 13.09 -15.95
N LYS A 151 -18.73 13.18 -14.87
CA LYS A 151 -18.01 14.41 -14.49
C LYS A 151 -16.56 14.09 -14.10
N PRO A 152 -15.67 13.87 -15.07
CA PRO A 152 -14.27 13.56 -14.79
C PRO A 152 -13.63 14.67 -13.94
N ILE A 153 -12.85 14.27 -12.93
CA ILE A 153 -11.99 15.21 -12.21
C ILE A 153 -10.90 15.69 -13.18
N ARG A 154 -10.78 17.00 -13.35
CA ARG A 154 -9.74 17.64 -14.17
C ARG A 154 -9.04 18.71 -13.34
N PHE A 155 -7.72 18.71 -13.37
CA PHE A 155 -6.94 19.83 -12.86
C PHE A 155 -7.10 20.99 -13.85
N ARG A 156 -7.69 22.11 -13.39
CA ARG A 156 -8.00 23.27 -14.24
C ARG A 156 -6.91 24.32 -14.25
N TYR A 157 -6.22 24.46 -13.12
CA TYR A 157 -5.20 25.48 -12.88
C TYR A 157 -4.02 24.83 -12.17
N PRO A 158 -2.80 25.32 -12.39
CA PRO A 158 -1.69 25.00 -11.51
C PRO A 158 -1.96 25.56 -10.10
N PRO A 159 -1.17 25.14 -9.09
CA PRO A 159 -1.20 25.80 -7.78
C PRO A 159 -0.94 27.30 -7.93
N PRO A 160 -1.77 28.17 -7.34
CA PRO A 160 -1.62 29.61 -7.49
C PRO A 160 -0.37 30.12 -6.78
N ALA A 161 0.22 31.20 -7.28
CA ALA A 161 1.21 31.96 -6.54
C ALA A 161 0.59 32.66 -5.33
N VAL A 162 1.41 32.98 -4.34
CA VAL A 162 0.97 33.74 -3.17
C VAL A 162 0.42 35.09 -3.65
N GLY A 163 -0.84 35.35 -3.33
CA GLY A 163 -1.54 36.59 -3.70
C GLY A 163 -2.06 36.67 -5.14
N GLU A 164 -1.91 35.62 -5.97
CA GLU A 164 -2.31 35.62 -7.39
C GLU A 164 -3.78 36.07 -7.59
N HIS A 165 -4.66 35.62 -6.70
CA HIS A 165 -6.10 35.89 -6.78
C HIS A 165 -6.57 37.02 -5.84
N ASN A 166 -5.67 37.77 -5.19
CA ASN A 166 -6.07 38.83 -4.24
C ASN A 166 -7.00 39.85 -4.90
N ARG A 167 -6.64 40.32 -6.10
CA ARG A 167 -7.47 41.31 -6.81
C ARG A 167 -8.80 40.74 -7.28
N GLU A 168 -8.78 39.52 -7.83
CA GLU A 168 -9.97 38.81 -8.29
C GLU A 168 -10.99 38.64 -7.16
N VAL A 169 -10.55 38.20 -5.99
CA VAL A 169 -11.44 37.96 -4.84
C VAL A 169 -11.82 39.27 -4.16
N LEU A 170 -10.85 40.10 -3.76
CA LEU A 170 -11.13 41.29 -2.93
C LEU A 170 -11.90 42.37 -3.70
N MET A 171 -11.53 42.64 -4.96
CA MET A 171 -12.25 43.62 -5.77
C MET A 171 -13.40 42.99 -6.56
N GLY A 172 -13.19 41.80 -7.12
CA GLY A 172 -14.16 41.17 -8.01
C GLY A 172 -15.35 40.57 -7.27
N GLU A 173 -15.10 39.78 -6.22
CA GLU A 173 -16.16 39.12 -5.44
C GLU A 173 -16.63 39.96 -4.26
N LEU A 174 -15.70 40.51 -3.47
CA LEU A 174 -16.00 41.27 -2.26
C LEU A 174 -16.24 42.76 -2.50
N LYS A 175 -16.07 43.23 -3.75
CA LYS A 175 -16.36 44.61 -4.20
C LYS A 175 -15.59 45.70 -3.45
N MET A 176 -14.39 45.39 -2.95
CA MET A 176 -13.50 46.40 -2.38
C MET A 176 -13.04 47.39 -3.46
N SER A 177 -12.90 48.65 -3.06
CA SER A 177 -12.34 49.71 -3.87
C SER A 177 -10.82 49.55 -4.03
N GLU A 178 -10.23 50.20 -5.03
CA GLU A 178 -8.77 50.24 -5.19
C GLU A 178 -8.07 50.86 -3.97
N GLY A 179 -8.70 51.84 -3.32
CA GLY A 179 -8.14 52.48 -2.13
C GLY A 179 -8.02 51.54 -0.94
N GLU A 180 -9.05 50.71 -0.72
CA GLU A 180 -9.03 49.71 0.36
C GLU A 180 -8.00 48.61 0.08
N LEU A 181 -7.87 48.16 -1.17
CA LEU A 181 -6.85 47.18 -1.56
C LEU A 181 -5.43 47.72 -1.34
N ALA A 182 -5.18 48.97 -1.73
CA ALA A 182 -3.89 49.62 -1.57
C ALA A 182 -3.51 49.81 -0.09
N GLU A 183 -4.50 50.10 0.77
CA GLU A 183 -4.25 50.22 2.21
C GLU A 183 -3.87 48.87 2.83
N LEU A 184 -4.53 47.77 2.43
CA LEU A 184 -4.16 46.42 2.89
C LEU A 184 -2.73 46.04 2.48
N GLN A 185 -2.32 46.36 1.24
CA GLN A 185 -0.95 46.14 0.76
C GLN A 185 0.06 46.98 1.56
N LYS A 186 -0.26 48.26 1.81
CA LYS A 186 0.60 49.17 2.57
C LYS A 186 0.79 48.72 4.02
N GLN A 187 -0.24 48.13 4.62
CA GLN A 187 -0.19 47.58 5.98
C GLN A 187 0.49 46.20 6.05
N GLY A 188 0.84 45.59 4.91
CA GLY A 188 1.45 44.26 4.85
C GLY A 188 0.50 43.12 5.22
N ILE A 189 -0.81 43.35 5.11
CA ILE A 189 -1.85 42.34 5.36
C ILE A 189 -1.95 41.37 4.16
N ILE A 190 -1.71 41.89 2.94
CA ILE A 190 -1.72 41.12 1.68
C ILE A 190 -0.51 41.45 0.81
#